data_AF-A0A4R8UBH7-F1
#
_entry.id   AF-A0A4R8UBH7-F1
#
_cell.length_a   1.000
_cell.length_b   1.000
_cell.length_c   1.000
_cell.angle_alpha   90.00
_cell.angle_beta   90.00
_cell.angle_gamma   90.00
#
_symmetry.space_group_name_H-M   'P 1'
#
loop_
_entity.id
_entity.type
_entity.pdbx_description
1 polymer ?
#
loop_
_entity_poly.entity_id
_entity_poly.type
_entity_poly.pdbx_seq_one_letter_code
_entity_poly.pdbx_strand_id
1 'polypeptide(L)' 'MQSDASAPTLKELGAARADLDRWEHYSDHPGFIVKAGGQEAYDAELGRRFQRVTALESRSN' A
#
# COMPACT_ATOMS: atom_id res chain seq x y z
N MET A 1 10.92 -19.98 14.93
CA MET A 1 11.72 -19.06 14.10
C MET A 1 11.15 -17.66 14.32
N GLN A 2 11.76 -16.86 15.19
CA GLN A 2 11.44 -15.44 15.30
C GLN A 2 12.06 -14.76 14.07
N SER A 3 11.22 -14.36 13.13
CA SER A 3 11.67 -13.57 11.99
C SER A 3 12.26 -12.27 12.52
N ASP A 4 13.50 -11.98 12.11
CA ASP A 4 14.26 -10.79 12.42
C ASP A 4 13.40 -9.53 12.19
N ALA A 5 12.77 -9.04 13.26
CA ALA A 5 11.85 -7.90 13.21
C ALA A 5 12.67 -6.61 13.33
N SER A 6 13.65 -6.44 12.44
CA SER A 6 14.33 -5.15 12.29
C SER A 6 13.28 -4.07 12.06
N ALA A 7 13.39 -2.92 12.75
CA ALA A 7 12.49 -1.79 12.52
C ALA A 7 12.49 -1.44 11.03
N PRO A 8 11.33 -1.16 10.42
CA PRO A 8 11.28 -0.80 9.02
C PRO A 8 12.12 0.45 8.81
N THR A 9 12.91 0.44 7.76
CA THR A 9 13.71 1.60 7.37
C THR A 9 12.77 2.72 6.94
N LEU A 10 13.14 3.98 7.19
CA LEU A 10 12.40 5.15 6.69
C LEU A 10 12.17 5.09 5.17
N LYS A 11 13.08 4.41 4.46
CA LYS A 11 12.96 4.12 3.03
C LYS A 11 11.81 3.17 2.70
N GLU A 12 11.57 2.12 3.50
CA GLU A 12 10.46 1.18 3.31
C GLU A 12 9.11 1.84 3.58
N LEU A 13 9.02 2.67 4.63
CA LEU A 13 7.81 3.44 4.90
C LEU A 13 7.54 4.44 3.76
N GLY A 14 8.56 5.17 3.30
CA GLY A 14 8.44 6.09 2.17
C GLY A 14 8.01 5.39 0.88
N ALA A 15 8.54 4.20 0.59
CA ALA A 15 8.15 3.43 -0.58
C ALA A 15 6.70 2.93 -0.50
N ALA A 16 6.24 2.49 0.68
CA ALA A 16 4.86 2.04 0.87
C ALA A 16 3.85 3.18 0.72
N ARG A 17 4.17 4.38 1.23
CA ARG A 17 3.35 5.58 1.03
C ARG A 17 3.27 5.98 -0.44
N ALA A 18 4.41 6.02 -1.13
CA ALA A 18 4.44 6.35 -2.56
C ALA A 18 3.68 5.33 -3.43
N ASP A 19 3.65 4.05 -3.05
CA ASP A 19 2.86 3.02 -3.73
C ASP A 19 1.35 3.22 -3.51
N LEU A 20 0.93 3.57 -2.28
CA LEU A 20 -0.45 3.92 -1.95
C LEU A 20 -0.91 5.16 -2.75
N ASP A 21 -0.15 6.25 -2.69
CA ASP A 21 -0.46 7.49 -3.40
C ASP A 21 -0.59 7.26 -4.91
N ARG A 22 0.30 6.43 -5.47
CA ARG A 22 0.29 6.07 -6.90
C ARG A 22 -0.96 5.27 -7.27
N TRP A 23 -1.40 4.36 -6.41
CA TRP A 23 -2.59 3.57 -6.65
C TRP A 23 -3.85 4.43 -6.70
N GLU A 24 -3.99 5.35 -5.73
CA GLU A 24 -5.09 6.31 -5.68
C GLU A 24 -5.04 7.27 -6.86
N HIS A 25 -3.86 7.81 -7.19
CA HIS A 25 -3.69 8.71 -8.33
C HIS A 25 -4.08 8.04 -9.67
N TYR A 26 -3.70 6.78 -9.87
CA TYR A 26 -4.07 6.09 -11.10
C TYR A 26 -5.55 5.72 -11.18
N SER A 27 -6.26 5.69 -10.06
CA SER A 27 -7.71 5.41 -10.02
C SER A 27 -8.55 6.44 -10.79
N ASP A 28 -8.06 7.68 -10.89
CA ASP A 28 -8.68 8.75 -11.66
C ASP A 28 -8.57 8.55 -13.18
N HIS A 29 -7.70 7.66 -13.64
CA HIS A 29 -7.55 7.41 -15.07
C HIS A 29 -8.70 6.54 -15.62
N PRO A 30 -9.30 6.94 -16.75
CA PRO A 30 -10.35 6.16 -17.40
C PRO A 30 -9.92 4.71 -17.67
N GLY A 31 -10.73 3.76 -17.20
CA GLY A 31 -10.50 2.33 -17.38
C GLY A 31 -9.45 1.72 -16.45
N PHE A 32 -8.86 2.49 -15.52
CA PHE A 32 -7.97 1.93 -14.51
C PHE A 32 -8.69 0.92 -13.62
N ILE A 33 -9.84 1.29 -13.07
CA ILE A 33 -10.66 0.40 -12.22
C ILE A 33 -11.02 -0.90 -12.96
N VAL A 34 -11.36 -0.81 -14.25
CA VAL A 34 -11.64 -1.99 -15.07
C VAL A 34 -10.38 -2.87 -15.22
N LYS A 35 -9.22 -2.27 -15.50
CA LYS A 35 -7.93 -2.99 -15.58
C LYS A 35 -7.48 -3.57 -14.25
N ALA A 36 -7.85 -2.95 -13.13
CA ALA A 36 -7.61 -3.43 -11.78
C ALA A 36 -8.49 -4.64 -11.41
N GLY A 37 -9.43 -5.04 -12.27
CA GLY A 37 -10.35 -6.15 -12.02
C GLY A 37 -11.73 -5.70 -11.49
N GLY A 38 -12.06 -4.42 -11.61
CA GLY A 38 -13.30 -3.83 -11.10
C GLY A 38 -13.11 -3.11 -9.77
N GLN A 39 -14.20 -2.50 -9.29
CA GLN A 39 -14.20 -1.70 -8.07
C GLN A 39 -13.78 -2.51 -6.83
N GLU A 40 -14.31 -3.73 -6.68
CA GLU A 40 -13.99 -4.59 -5.53
C GLU A 40 -12.51 -4.97 -5.47
N ALA A 41 -11.91 -5.29 -6.62
CA ALA A 41 -10.48 -5.63 -6.69
C ALA A 41 -9.59 -4.40 -6.41
N TYR A 42 -10.02 -3.22 -6.87
CA TYR A 42 -9.38 -1.96 -6.54
C TYR A 42 -9.42 -1.67 -5.03
N ASP A 43 -10.59 -1.77 -4.41
CA ASP A 43 -10.80 -1.49 -2.98
C ASP A 43 -10.05 -2.50 -2.10
N ALA A 44 -10.07 -3.78 -2.47
CA ALA A 44 -9.33 -4.82 -1.77
C ALA A 44 -7.81 -4.53 -1.78
N GLU A 45 -7.28 -4.12 -2.93
CA GLU A 45 -5.87 -3.79 -3.04
C GLU A 45 -5.52 -2.47 -2.34
N LEU A 46 -6.38 -1.46 -2.41
CA LEU A 46 -6.24 -0.21 -1.67
C LEU A 46 -6.15 -0.50 -0.15
N GLY A 47 -7.04 -1.36 0.36
CA GLY A 47 -7.01 -1.82 1.75
C GLY A 47 -5.71 -2.54 2.12
N ARG A 48 -5.19 -3.43 1.26
CA ARG A 48 -3.90 -4.11 1.50
C ARG A 48 -2.73 -3.13 1.58
N ARG A 49 -2.69 -2.11 0.71
CA ARG A 49 -1.65 -1.07 0.76
C ARG A 49 -1.75 -0.21 2.00
N PHE A 50 -2.95 0.19 2.39
CA PHE A 50 -3.17 0.94 3.62
C PHE A 50 -2.69 0.15 4.85
N GLN A 51 -3.08 -1.12 4.97
CA GLN A 51 -2.61 -2.02 6.04
C GLN A 51 -1.08 -2.13 6.07
N ARG A 52 -0.42 -2.16 4.91
CA ARG A 52 1.04 -2.19 4.83
C ARG A 52 1.67 -0.91 5.38
N VAL A 53 1.15 0.27 5.03
CA VAL A 53 1.63 1.55 5.57
C VAL A 53 1.46 1.58 7.09
N THR A 54 0.25 1.28 7.60
CA THR A 54 -0.03 1.26 9.04
C THR A 54 0.87 0.28 9.80
N ALA A 55 1.14 -0.90 9.24
CA ALA A 55 2.03 -1.89 9.87
C ALA A 55 3.48 -1.41 9.94
N LEU A 56 3.95 -0.66 8.94
CA LEU A 56 5.29 -0.07 8.93
C LEU A 56 5.38 1.12 9.90
N GLU A 57 4.35 1.96 9.98
CA GLU A 57 4.27 3.06 10.95
C GLU A 57 4.28 2.53 12.38
N SER A 58 3.51 1.48 12.66
CA SER A 58 3.43 0.86 13.99
C SER A 58 4.75 0.24 14.46
N ARG A 59 5.63 -0.16 13.53
CA ARG A 59 6.97 -0.69 13.84
C ARG A 59 8.06 0.39 13.87
N SER A 60 7.75 1.59 13.37
CA SER A 60 8.66 2.75 13.38
C SER A 60 8.54 3.58 14.67
N ASN A 61 7.54 3.27 15.51
CA ASN A 61 7.14 3.98 16.71
C ASN A 61 7.44 3.14 17.95
#